data_AF-A0A2M7VBP2-F1
#
_entry.id   AF-A0A2M7VBP2-F1
#
_cell.length_a   1.000
_cell.length_b   1.000
_cell.length_c   1.000
_cell.angle_alpha   90.00
_cell.angle_beta   90.00
_cell.angle_gamma   90.00
#
_symmetry.space_group_name_H-M   'P 1'
#
loop_
_entity.id
_entity.type
_entity.pdbx_description
1 polymer ?
#
loop_
_entity_poly.entity_id
_entity_poly.type
_entity_poly.pdbx_seq_one_letter_code
_entity_poly.pdbx_strand_id
1 'polypeptide(L)'
;MALYHKYRPQTFDDVIAQTHIVQTLSNQIKTDKVSHAYLFSGPRGVGKTTTARILAKSLNCTVKKAGEIEPCNECQSCEEIIRGNSIDVIEIDAASHTGVDNVRQNIIENSQFKPTASKYKIFIIDEVHMLSTAAFNALLKTLEEPPNYVVFILATTDPQKLPATIISRCQRYNFTKVGSKEMQKSIAKIAKAEGVTVEDEVLARIAKKSEGCVRDAVSLLEQLTSSGEKKITLDIASIILPTSNIEDQLVFGKFLITKNQVDALTFINDLNNQGINLSFFAEEFIEFLRIIMIAKTDMQLAEKELDMSSEQKKDIEEILNSLSPTQIIELLELTIKRTSEIKNSVLPQLPLEMLVVEWCNETTTKSISQNTIVNNQKKVETPTIIIEDTKTTKTDVIIEKSDDTPTTETPILENKDKEKEVSTESTDEKPLDTTPLTKELVENNWNNLIKNLETEAPSLTFILRMAKVETVQDNTITLSVEYSFHKEKLLENTTKQKLENILKQILSHNVSINVTQTENKEKSTENNSGAQLNDLAAALGGEIIS
;
A
#
# COMPACT_ATOMS: atom_id res chain seq x y z
N MET A 1 7.49 -0.59 26.21
CA MET A 1 7.28 -1.79 25.37
C MET A 1 5.83 -1.76 24.93
N ALA A 2 5.54 -1.91 23.65
CA ALA A 2 4.17 -1.75 23.15
C ALA A 2 3.20 -2.75 23.81
N LEU A 3 1.96 -2.33 24.05
CA LEU A 3 0.98 -3.14 24.80
C LEU A 3 0.68 -4.46 24.08
N TYR A 4 0.64 -4.43 22.74
CA TYR A 4 0.37 -5.63 21.95
C TYR A 4 1.50 -6.68 22.01
N HIS A 5 2.72 -6.28 22.39
CA HIS A 5 3.80 -7.21 22.70
C HIS A 5 3.72 -7.71 24.15
N LYS A 6 3.45 -6.80 25.10
CA LYS A 6 3.38 -7.11 26.54
C LYS A 6 2.24 -8.08 26.88
N TYR A 7 1.06 -7.86 26.30
CA TYR A 7 -0.15 -8.67 26.52
C TYR A 7 -0.37 -9.73 25.44
N ARG A 8 0.67 -10.09 24.69
CA ARG A 8 0.57 -11.18 23.73
C ARG A 8 0.26 -12.47 24.50
N PRO A 9 -0.84 -13.19 24.18
CA PRO A 9 -1.21 -14.45 24.82
C PRO A 9 -0.04 -15.43 24.93
N GLN A 10 0.15 -16.03 26.11
CA GLN A 10 1.23 -16.98 26.37
C GLN A 10 0.75 -18.42 26.50
N THR A 11 -0.52 -18.62 26.81
CA THR A 11 -1.18 -19.93 26.94
C THR A 11 -2.35 -20.03 25.96
N PHE A 12 -2.87 -21.23 25.75
CA PHE A 12 -4.07 -21.42 24.93
C PHE A 12 -5.31 -20.78 25.57
N ASP A 13 -5.40 -20.80 26.90
CA ASP A 13 -6.48 -20.14 27.67
C ASP A 13 -6.56 -18.62 27.45
N ASP A 14 -5.43 -17.97 27.14
CA ASP A 14 -5.37 -16.53 26.87
C ASP A 14 -5.84 -16.15 25.46
N VAL A 15 -6.06 -17.14 24.56
CA VAL A 15 -6.48 -16.88 23.18
C VAL A 15 -7.97 -16.59 23.11
N ILE A 16 -8.33 -15.45 22.53
CA ILE A 16 -9.71 -14.94 22.50
C ILE A 16 -10.47 -15.50 21.28
N ALA A 17 -11.76 -15.83 21.43
CA ALA A 17 -12.72 -16.27 20.41
C ALA A 17 -12.47 -17.61 19.70
N GLN A 18 -11.20 -18.05 19.58
CA GLN A 18 -10.82 -19.19 18.74
C GLN A 18 -11.02 -20.56 19.42
N THR A 19 -12.11 -20.73 20.18
CA THR A 19 -12.33 -21.87 21.09
C THR A 19 -12.21 -23.22 20.37
N HIS A 20 -12.80 -23.37 19.19
CA HIS A 20 -12.74 -24.63 18.43
C HIS A 20 -11.32 -24.98 17.97
N ILE A 21 -10.54 -23.98 17.52
CA ILE A 21 -9.15 -24.17 17.08
C ILE A 21 -8.30 -24.58 18.27
N VAL A 22 -8.40 -23.83 19.37
CA VAL A 22 -7.69 -24.10 20.62
C VAL A 22 -8.00 -25.50 21.13
N GLN A 23 -9.28 -25.88 21.17
CA GLN A 23 -9.71 -27.21 21.63
C GLN A 23 -9.17 -28.33 20.75
N THR A 24 -9.16 -28.15 19.43
CA THR A 24 -8.63 -29.16 18.50
C THR A 24 -7.12 -29.34 18.66
N LEU A 25 -6.36 -28.24 18.71
CA LEU A 25 -4.91 -28.28 18.94
C LEU A 25 -4.59 -28.89 20.31
N SER A 26 -5.34 -28.52 21.34
CA SER A 26 -5.24 -29.07 22.68
C SER A 26 -5.42 -30.59 22.71
N ASN A 27 -6.41 -31.10 21.98
CA ASN A 27 -6.67 -32.53 21.87
C ASN A 27 -5.56 -33.28 21.13
N GLN A 28 -4.98 -32.68 20.08
CA GLN A 28 -3.85 -33.26 19.35
C GLN A 28 -2.62 -33.39 20.23
N ILE A 29 -2.32 -32.35 21.01
CA ILE A 29 -1.21 -32.35 21.97
C ILE A 29 -1.43 -33.42 23.04
N LYS A 30 -2.65 -33.53 23.58
CA LYS A 30 -3.01 -34.56 24.58
C LYS A 30 -2.87 -35.99 24.07
N THR A 31 -3.19 -36.22 22.80
CA THR A 31 -3.20 -37.56 22.18
C THR A 31 -1.89 -37.90 21.47
N ASP A 32 -0.89 -37.03 21.51
CA ASP A 32 0.39 -37.11 20.77
C ASP A 32 0.19 -37.34 19.25
N LYS A 33 -0.94 -36.86 18.71
CA LYS A 33 -1.30 -36.91 17.29
C LYS A 33 -1.02 -35.56 16.62
N VAL A 34 0.23 -35.13 16.70
CA VAL A 34 0.70 -33.87 16.12
C VAL A 34 0.85 -34.03 14.60
N SER A 35 0.32 -33.07 13.84
CA SER A 35 0.49 -33.02 12.38
C SER A 35 1.90 -32.53 12.04
N HIS A 36 2.46 -32.99 10.92
CA HIS A 36 3.73 -32.44 10.41
C HIS A 36 3.56 -31.03 9.82
N ALA A 37 2.34 -30.64 9.43
CA ALA A 37 2.05 -29.33 8.86
C ALA A 37 0.69 -28.78 9.27
N TYR A 38 0.68 -27.49 9.66
CA TYR A 38 -0.46 -26.69 10.07
C TYR A 38 -0.60 -25.48 9.15
N LEU A 39 -1.82 -25.18 8.69
CA LEU A 39 -2.13 -23.96 7.94
C LEU A 39 -3.12 -23.10 8.71
N PHE A 40 -2.65 -22.01 9.28
CA PHE A 40 -3.45 -21.01 9.99
C PHE A 40 -3.83 -19.90 9.01
N SER A 41 -5.11 -19.82 8.66
CA SER A 41 -5.63 -18.84 7.71
C SER A 41 -6.67 -17.95 8.38
N GLY A 42 -6.74 -16.68 7.98
CA GLY A 42 -7.73 -15.74 8.49
C GLY A 42 -7.22 -14.30 8.51
N PRO A 43 -8.07 -13.32 8.87
CA PRO A 43 -7.71 -11.90 8.82
C PRO A 43 -6.45 -11.55 9.62
N ARG A 44 -5.83 -10.40 9.34
CA ARG A 44 -4.68 -9.93 10.11
C ARG A 44 -5.07 -9.67 11.57
N GLY A 45 -4.12 -9.76 12.49
CA GLY A 45 -4.34 -9.35 13.88
C GLY A 45 -5.26 -10.23 14.75
N VAL A 46 -5.81 -11.34 14.24
CA VAL A 46 -6.70 -12.26 14.98
C VAL A 46 -5.99 -13.30 15.85
N GLY A 47 -4.65 -13.36 15.82
CA GLY A 47 -3.86 -14.24 16.70
C GLY A 47 -3.14 -15.42 16.05
N LYS A 48 -3.14 -15.56 14.71
CA LYS A 48 -2.49 -16.68 13.98
C LYS A 48 -1.06 -17.00 14.45
N THR A 49 -0.14 -16.03 14.34
CA THR A 49 1.27 -16.17 14.73
C THR A 49 1.43 -16.38 16.24
N THR A 50 0.54 -15.78 17.04
CA THR A 50 0.54 -15.99 18.50
C THR A 50 0.19 -17.43 18.84
N THR A 51 -0.88 -17.98 18.27
CA THR A 51 -1.27 -19.38 18.44
C THR A 51 -0.19 -20.33 17.92
N ALA A 52 0.51 -19.97 16.83
CA ALA A 52 1.66 -20.74 16.32
C ALA A 52 2.79 -20.83 17.35
N ARG A 53 3.15 -19.70 17.99
CA ARG A 53 4.15 -19.69 19.07
C ARG A 53 3.69 -20.48 20.29
N ILE A 54 2.42 -20.38 20.70
CA ILE A 54 1.88 -21.17 21.83
C ILE A 54 1.98 -22.66 21.50
N LEU A 55 1.57 -23.09 20.31
CA LEU A 55 1.70 -24.48 19.86
C LEU A 55 3.16 -24.93 19.89
N ALA A 56 4.09 -24.11 19.38
CA ALA A 56 5.51 -24.43 19.41
C ALA A 56 6.04 -24.60 20.84
N LYS A 57 5.66 -23.70 21.77
CA LYS A 57 5.99 -23.84 23.19
C LYS A 57 5.41 -25.11 23.80
N SER A 58 4.14 -25.41 23.53
CA SER A 58 3.47 -26.61 24.07
C SER A 58 4.07 -27.93 23.57
N LEU A 59 4.65 -27.94 22.36
CA LEU A 59 5.32 -29.10 21.78
C LEU A 59 6.75 -29.29 22.32
N ASN A 60 7.47 -28.18 22.57
CA ASN A 60 8.88 -28.20 22.96
C ASN A 60 9.14 -27.97 24.46
N CYS A 61 8.10 -27.71 25.25
CA CYS A 61 8.23 -27.53 26.70
C CYS A 61 8.80 -28.79 27.38
N THR A 62 9.89 -28.63 28.14
CA THR A 62 10.62 -29.73 28.77
C THR A 62 10.06 -30.16 30.14
N VAL A 63 9.35 -29.25 30.82
CA VAL A 63 8.83 -29.46 32.19
C VAL A 63 7.38 -29.97 32.17
N LYS A 64 6.73 -29.97 31.01
CA LYS A 64 5.32 -30.33 30.85
C LYS A 64 5.07 -31.80 31.17
N LYS A 65 4.09 -32.09 32.03
CA LYS A 65 3.71 -33.49 32.33
C LYS A 65 2.94 -34.12 31.17
N ALA A 66 2.99 -35.45 31.07
CA ALA A 66 2.23 -36.19 30.08
C ALA A 66 0.72 -35.88 30.21
N GLY A 67 0.09 -35.40 29.13
CA GLY A 67 -1.33 -35.03 29.09
C GLY A 67 -1.63 -33.56 29.42
N GLU A 68 -0.65 -32.78 29.87
CA GLU A 68 -0.77 -31.32 29.97
C GLU A 68 -0.66 -30.68 28.57
N ILE A 69 -1.42 -29.62 28.36
CA ILE A 69 -1.47 -28.91 27.07
C ILE A 69 -0.66 -27.62 27.15
N GLU A 70 -0.79 -26.92 28.28
CA GLU A 70 -0.26 -25.58 28.45
C GLU A 70 1.28 -25.59 28.61
N PRO A 71 1.98 -24.63 27.97
CA PRO A 71 3.41 -24.48 28.18
C PRO A 71 3.66 -23.86 29.56
N CYS A 72 4.73 -24.28 30.24
CA CYS A 72 5.07 -23.73 31.56
C CYS A 72 5.52 -22.26 31.53
N ASN A 73 5.98 -21.76 30.37
CA ASN A 73 6.53 -20.41 30.17
C ASN A 73 7.80 -20.06 30.98
N GLU A 74 8.34 -20.99 31.77
CA GLU A 74 9.52 -20.77 32.63
C GLU A 74 10.73 -21.62 32.24
N CYS A 75 10.53 -22.72 31.50
CA CYS A 75 11.66 -23.54 31.06
C CYS A 75 12.45 -22.85 29.94
N GLN A 76 13.72 -23.22 29.79
CA GLN A 76 14.63 -22.63 28.80
C GLN A 76 14.02 -22.60 27.38
N SER A 77 13.45 -23.71 26.91
CA SER A 77 12.80 -23.76 25.59
C SER A 77 11.64 -22.77 25.47
N CYS A 78 10.80 -22.63 26.51
CA CYS A 78 9.72 -21.65 26.49
C CYS A 78 10.25 -20.21 26.50
N GLU A 79 11.25 -19.90 27.33
CA GLU A 79 11.84 -18.55 27.37
C GLU A 79 12.46 -18.16 26.02
N GLU A 80 13.20 -19.07 25.39
CA GLU A 80 13.83 -18.85 24.09
C GLU A 80 12.78 -18.58 22.99
N ILE A 81 11.66 -19.32 23.00
CA ILE A 81 10.56 -19.10 22.05
C ILE A 81 9.85 -17.76 22.32
N ILE A 82 9.67 -17.38 23.60
CA ILE A 82 9.06 -16.10 23.98
C ILE A 82 9.92 -14.93 23.48
N ARG A 83 11.24 -15.03 23.66
CA ARG A 83 12.22 -14.03 23.22
C ARG A 83 12.47 -14.06 21.71
N GLY A 84 12.08 -15.13 21.02
CA GLY A 84 12.26 -15.30 19.58
C GLY A 84 13.68 -15.65 19.16
N ASN A 85 14.46 -16.26 20.04
CA ASN A 85 15.86 -16.64 19.81
C ASN A 85 16.11 -18.15 19.97
N SER A 86 15.05 -18.96 19.86
CA SER A 86 15.13 -20.41 19.89
C SER A 86 15.87 -20.97 18.66
N ILE A 87 16.76 -21.92 18.89
CA ILE A 87 17.48 -22.64 17.81
C ILE A 87 16.55 -23.66 17.13
N ASP A 88 15.65 -24.27 17.92
CA ASP A 88 14.75 -25.33 17.46
C ASP A 88 13.41 -24.80 16.96
N VAL A 89 13.11 -23.51 17.17
CA VAL A 89 11.91 -22.84 16.64
C VAL A 89 12.32 -21.65 15.80
N ILE A 90 12.23 -21.80 14.49
CA ILE A 90 12.66 -20.81 13.50
C ILE A 90 11.41 -20.10 12.98
N GLU A 91 11.28 -18.82 13.27
CA GLU A 91 10.20 -17.96 12.77
C GLU A 91 10.70 -17.12 11.60
N ILE A 92 10.01 -17.21 10.47
CA ILE A 92 10.36 -16.52 9.22
C ILE A 92 9.14 -15.72 8.78
N ASP A 93 9.34 -14.42 8.62
CA ASP A 93 8.37 -13.56 7.95
C ASP A 93 8.60 -13.63 6.44
N ALA A 94 7.69 -14.28 5.73
CA ALA A 94 7.79 -14.45 4.28
C ALA A 94 7.63 -13.11 3.53
N ALA A 95 7.04 -12.07 4.13
CA ALA A 95 6.98 -10.75 3.52
C ALA A 95 8.36 -10.10 3.42
N SER A 96 9.23 -10.36 4.41
CA SER A 96 10.60 -9.86 4.47
C SER A 96 11.61 -10.80 3.79
N HIS A 97 11.30 -12.09 3.72
CA HIS A 97 12.19 -13.14 3.19
C HIS A 97 11.53 -13.99 2.10
N THR A 98 11.16 -13.36 0.99
CA THR A 98 10.37 -13.97 -0.12
C THR A 98 11.16 -14.94 -1.02
N GLY A 99 12.50 -14.81 -1.03
CA GLY A 99 13.40 -15.50 -1.96
C GLY A 99 13.57 -17.00 -1.69
N VAL A 100 13.80 -17.77 -2.76
CA VAL A 100 14.00 -19.23 -2.72
C VAL A 100 15.20 -19.62 -1.86
N ASP A 101 16.28 -18.84 -1.91
CA ASP A 101 17.51 -19.16 -1.19
C ASP A 101 17.32 -19.04 0.33
N ASN A 102 16.51 -18.07 0.79
CA ASN A 102 16.13 -17.98 2.20
C ASN A 102 15.37 -19.23 2.66
N VAL A 103 14.45 -19.74 1.85
CA VAL A 103 13.73 -20.99 2.17
C VAL A 103 14.68 -22.19 2.16
N ARG A 104 15.60 -22.26 1.20
CA ARG A 104 16.59 -23.36 1.15
C ARG A 104 17.49 -23.37 2.40
N GLN A 105 18.10 -22.24 2.71
CA GLN A 105 19.07 -22.14 3.81
C GLN A 105 18.38 -22.18 5.17
N ASN A 106 17.35 -21.35 5.39
CA ASN A 106 16.75 -21.21 6.71
C ASN A 106 15.77 -22.33 7.05
N ILE A 107 15.19 -23.01 6.04
CA ILE A 107 14.18 -24.05 6.26
C ILE A 107 14.69 -25.42 5.84
N ILE A 108 14.99 -25.61 4.55
CA ILE A 108 15.22 -26.96 4.00
C ILE A 108 16.51 -27.57 4.56
N GLU A 109 17.63 -26.85 4.51
CA GLU A 109 18.91 -27.30 5.06
C GLU A 109 18.79 -27.53 6.57
N ASN A 110 18.18 -26.58 7.27
CA ASN A 110 17.96 -26.68 8.70
C ASN A 110 17.05 -27.86 9.10
N SER A 111 16.07 -28.23 8.29
CA SER A 111 15.14 -29.33 8.57
C SER A 111 15.80 -30.71 8.58
N GLN A 112 16.98 -30.85 7.94
CA GLN A 112 17.73 -32.10 7.88
C GLN A 112 18.45 -32.44 9.19
N PHE A 113 18.65 -31.44 10.06
CA PHE A 113 19.30 -31.60 11.33
C PHE A 113 18.28 -31.83 12.45
N LYS A 114 18.57 -32.79 13.33
CA LYS A 114 17.76 -33.04 14.52
C LYS A 114 17.73 -31.82 15.45
N PRO A 115 16.66 -31.66 16.26
CA PRO A 115 16.61 -30.61 17.27
C PRO A 115 17.74 -30.77 18.29
N THR A 116 18.24 -29.66 18.81
CA THR A 116 19.40 -29.64 19.73
C THR A 116 18.98 -29.85 21.19
N ALA A 117 17.96 -29.12 21.63
CA ALA A 117 17.52 -29.11 23.03
C ALA A 117 16.02 -29.46 23.19
N SER A 118 15.26 -29.48 22.10
CA SER A 118 13.81 -29.65 22.10
C SER A 118 13.34 -30.99 21.51
N LYS A 119 12.05 -31.33 21.65
CA LYS A 119 11.47 -32.55 21.03
C LYS A 119 11.31 -32.40 19.51
N TYR A 120 10.90 -31.22 19.05
CA TYR A 120 10.63 -30.93 17.65
C TYR A 120 11.44 -29.72 17.15
N LYS A 121 11.76 -29.73 15.85
CA LYS A 121 12.26 -28.58 15.10
C LYS A 121 11.09 -27.96 14.36
N ILE A 122 10.72 -26.75 14.73
CA ILE A 122 9.46 -26.11 14.32
C ILE A 122 9.76 -24.91 13.44
N PHE A 123 9.13 -24.86 12.27
CA PHE A 123 9.23 -23.73 11.36
C PHE A 123 7.91 -22.97 11.33
N ILE A 124 7.91 -21.73 11.83
CA ILE A 124 6.76 -20.82 11.75
C ILE A 124 6.99 -19.89 10.56
N ILE A 125 6.16 -19.99 9.53
CA ILE A 125 6.25 -19.14 8.33
C ILE A 125 5.05 -18.21 8.33
N ASP A 126 5.27 -16.95 8.69
CA ASP A 126 4.23 -15.92 8.68
C ASP A 126 4.07 -15.29 7.29
N GLU A 127 2.85 -14.88 6.97
CA GLU A 127 2.43 -14.39 5.66
C GLU A 127 2.93 -15.25 4.47
N VAL A 128 2.86 -16.58 4.61
CA VAL A 128 3.43 -17.56 3.65
C VAL A 128 3.01 -17.34 2.20
N HIS A 129 1.86 -16.71 1.95
CA HIS A 129 1.38 -16.36 0.62
C HIS A 129 2.28 -15.36 -0.13
N MET A 130 3.21 -14.70 0.57
CA MET A 130 4.21 -13.80 0.02
C MET A 130 5.44 -14.53 -0.54
N LEU A 131 5.57 -15.85 -0.30
CA LEU A 131 6.67 -16.62 -0.88
C LEU A 131 6.58 -16.67 -2.41
N SER A 132 7.75 -16.63 -3.05
CA SER A 132 7.86 -16.85 -4.49
C SER A 132 7.41 -18.27 -4.88
N THR A 133 6.95 -18.44 -6.12
CA THR A 133 6.53 -19.75 -6.66
C THR A 133 7.65 -20.79 -6.59
N ALA A 134 8.88 -20.38 -6.87
CA ALA A 134 10.05 -21.24 -6.75
C ALA A 134 10.35 -21.65 -5.30
N ALA A 135 10.07 -20.77 -4.32
CA ALA A 135 10.21 -21.09 -2.90
C ALA A 135 9.16 -22.12 -2.44
N PHE A 136 7.90 -21.98 -2.91
CA PHE A 136 6.86 -22.99 -2.68
C PHE A 136 7.25 -24.36 -3.24
N ASN A 137 7.75 -24.40 -4.47
CA ASN A 137 8.17 -25.65 -5.11
C ASN A 137 9.33 -26.33 -4.37
N ALA A 138 10.28 -25.54 -3.86
CA ALA A 138 11.36 -26.06 -3.02
C ALA A 138 10.83 -26.65 -1.70
N LEU A 139 9.83 -26.02 -1.10
CA LEU A 139 9.23 -26.46 0.16
C LEU A 139 8.40 -27.76 0.00
N LEU A 140 7.81 -28.00 -1.17
CA LEU A 140 6.92 -29.16 -1.43
C LEU A 140 7.56 -30.49 -1.05
N LYS A 141 8.82 -30.73 -1.46
CA LYS A 141 9.53 -31.99 -1.16
C LYS A 141 9.65 -32.23 0.35
N THR A 142 9.90 -31.17 1.10
CA THR A 142 10.06 -31.26 2.56
C THR A 142 8.72 -31.35 3.28
N LEU A 143 7.66 -30.75 2.73
CA LEU A 143 6.29 -30.88 3.25
C LEU A 143 5.66 -32.25 2.95
N GLU A 144 6.07 -32.91 1.87
CA GLU A 144 5.58 -34.24 1.48
C GLU A 144 6.14 -35.35 2.37
N GLU A 145 7.45 -35.32 2.61
CA GLU A 145 8.15 -36.34 3.38
C GLU A 145 9.00 -35.67 4.49
N PRO A 146 8.38 -34.96 5.45
CA PRO A 146 9.11 -34.31 6.52
C PRO A 146 9.71 -35.35 7.46
N PRO A 147 10.90 -35.08 8.04
CA PRO A 147 11.41 -35.89 9.15
C PRO A 147 10.42 -35.89 10.32
N ASN A 148 10.31 -37.00 11.05
CA ASN A 148 9.33 -37.17 12.15
C ASN A 148 9.43 -36.12 13.29
N TYR A 149 10.55 -35.41 13.38
CA TYR A 149 10.81 -34.37 14.37
C TYR A 149 10.57 -32.95 13.83
N VAL A 150 10.17 -32.79 12.56
CA VAL A 150 9.91 -31.49 11.94
C VAL A 150 8.42 -31.17 11.95
N VAL A 151 8.08 -29.95 12.33
CA VAL A 151 6.71 -29.43 12.29
C VAL A 151 6.68 -28.08 11.59
N PHE A 152 5.82 -27.95 10.58
CA PHE A 152 5.56 -26.70 9.86
C PHE A 152 4.30 -26.03 10.39
N ILE A 153 4.37 -24.73 10.67
CA ILE A 153 3.22 -23.89 10.98
C ILE A 153 3.21 -22.72 10.01
N LEU A 154 2.33 -22.79 9.02
CA LEU A 154 2.16 -21.78 7.98
C LEU A 154 1.03 -20.84 8.40
N ALA A 155 1.26 -19.53 8.41
CA ALA A 155 0.25 -18.52 8.65
C ALA A 155 0.02 -17.65 7.40
N THR A 156 -1.24 -17.38 7.06
CA THR A 156 -1.59 -16.52 5.94
C THR A 156 -2.84 -15.68 6.19
N THR A 157 -2.85 -14.45 5.69
CA THR A 157 -4.06 -13.64 5.57
C THR A 157 -4.88 -13.96 4.33
N ASP A 158 -4.25 -14.49 3.28
CA ASP A 158 -4.89 -14.80 2.00
C ASP A 158 -4.63 -16.27 1.62
N PRO A 159 -5.56 -17.19 1.94
CA PRO A 159 -5.40 -18.60 1.60
C PRO A 159 -5.56 -18.89 0.10
N GLN A 160 -6.15 -17.99 -0.69
CA GLN A 160 -6.42 -18.23 -2.11
C GLN A 160 -5.17 -18.11 -2.98
N LYS A 161 -4.19 -17.32 -2.52
CA LYS A 161 -2.88 -17.19 -3.17
C LYS A 161 -1.97 -18.40 -2.98
N LEU A 162 -2.30 -19.31 -2.06
CA LEU A 162 -1.49 -20.51 -1.86
C LEU A 162 -1.80 -21.56 -2.93
N PRO A 163 -0.77 -22.26 -3.45
CA PRO A 163 -0.99 -23.43 -4.31
C PRO A 163 -1.82 -24.50 -3.60
N ALA A 164 -2.78 -25.09 -4.31
CA ALA A 164 -3.61 -26.18 -3.80
C ALA A 164 -2.78 -27.38 -3.30
N THR A 165 -1.59 -27.58 -3.87
CA THR A 165 -0.62 -28.62 -3.48
C THR A 165 -0.06 -28.41 -2.06
N ILE A 166 0.05 -27.17 -1.58
CA ILE A 166 0.47 -26.88 -0.21
C ILE A 166 -0.71 -27.09 0.75
N ILE A 167 -1.88 -26.57 0.36
CA ILE A 167 -3.09 -26.65 1.18
C ILE A 167 -3.47 -28.10 1.47
N SER A 168 -3.38 -28.99 0.47
CA SER A 168 -3.75 -30.40 0.62
C SER A 168 -2.86 -31.19 1.59
N ARG A 169 -1.66 -30.68 1.89
CA ARG A 169 -0.68 -31.31 2.79
C ARG A 169 -0.68 -30.72 4.19
N CYS A 170 -1.47 -29.67 4.42
CA CYS A 170 -1.56 -29.01 5.71
C CYS A 170 -2.91 -29.29 6.37
N GLN A 171 -2.90 -29.43 7.69
CA GLN A 171 -4.14 -29.35 8.45
C GLN A 171 -4.57 -27.89 8.56
N ARG A 172 -5.73 -27.56 7.98
CA ARG A 172 -6.21 -26.18 7.89
C ARG A 172 -7.03 -25.76 9.11
N TYR A 173 -6.73 -24.57 9.62
CA TYR A 173 -7.47 -23.88 10.68
C TYR A 173 -7.83 -22.47 10.23
N ASN A 174 -9.12 -22.14 10.28
CA ASN A 174 -9.66 -20.86 9.85
C ASN A 174 -9.98 -20.00 11.08
N PHE A 175 -9.16 -18.97 11.30
CA PHE A 175 -9.36 -17.96 12.33
C PHE A 175 -10.40 -16.95 11.88
N THR A 176 -11.36 -16.67 12.75
CA THR A 176 -12.43 -15.70 12.50
C THR A 176 -12.15 -14.37 13.21
N LYS A 177 -12.84 -13.31 12.79
CA LYS A 177 -12.83 -12.02 13.50
C LYS A 177 -13.39 -12.20 14.91
N VAL A 178 -12.81 -11.49 15.88
CA VAL A 178 -13.27 -11.52 17.28
C VAL A 178 -14.55 -10.69 17.41
N GLY A 179 -15.56 -11.24 18.09
CA GLY A 179 -16.82 -10.54 18.32
C GLY A 179 -16.65 -9.34 19.26
N SER A 180 -17.47 -8.29 19.07
CA SER A 180 -17.36 -7.03 19.83
C SER A 180 -17.38 -7.23 21.36
N LYS A 181 -18.29 -8.07 21.87
CA LYS A 181 -18.39 -8.36 23.32
C LYS A 181 -17.14 -9.03 23.90
N GLU A 182 -16.51 -9.93 23.16
CA GLU A 182 -15.29 -10.61 23.61
C GLU A 182 -14.08 -9.68 23.53
N MET A 183 -14.03 -8.84 22.48
CA MET A 183 -13.02 -7.79 22.35
C MET A 183 -13.07 -6.82 23.53
N GLN A 184 -14.25 -6.30 23.85
CA GLN A 184 -14.45 -5.39 24.99
C GLN A 184 -13.96 -6.01 26.30
N LYS A 185 -14.33 -7.28 26.58
CA LYS A 185 -13.85 -8.01 27.77
C LYS A 185 -12.33 -8.13 27.80
N SER A 186 -11.69 -8.39 26.65
CA SER A 186 -10.24 -8.51 26.57
C SER A 186 -9.55 -7.16 26.81
N ILE A 187 -9.98 -6.11 26.12
CA ILE A 187 -9.43 -4.76 26.27
C ILE A 187 -9.63 -4.24 27.70
N ALA A 188 -10.78 -4.52 28.32
CA ALA A 188 -11.03 -4.19 29.72
C ALA A 188 -10.07 -4.89 30.69
N LYS A 189 -9.71 -6.16 30.44
CA LYS A 189 -8.71 -6.89 31.24
C LYS A 189 -7.33 -6.24 31.11
N ILE A 190 -6.93 -5.87 29.89
CA ILE A 190 -5.64 -5.21 29.62
C ILE A 190 -5.59 -3.84 30.29
N ALA A 191 -6.64 -3.02 30.14
CA ALA A 191 -6.72 -1.71 30.78
C ALA A 191 -6.58 -1.79 32.31
N LYS A 192 -7.29 -2.74 32.95
CA LYS A 192 -7.17 -2.99 34.40
C LYS A 192 -5.75 -3.39 34.80
N ALA A 193 -5.07 -4.20 34.00
CA ALA A 193 -3.70 -4.63 34.27
C ALA A 193 -2.68 -3.47 34.14
N GLU A 194 -2.96 -2.48 33.31
CA GLU A 194 -2.20 -1.22 33.22
C GLU A 194 -2.62 -0.19 34.29
N GLY A 195 -3.61 -0.50 35.13
CA GLY A 195 -4.12 0.42 36.15
C GLY A 195 -4.92 1.59 35.57
N VAL A 196 -5.45 1.46 34.36
CA VAL A 196 -6.28 2.46 33.68
C VAL A 196 -7.75 2.05 33.74
N THR A 197 -8.61 3.00 34.05
CA THR A 197 -10.06 2.82 34.02
C THR A 197 -10.59 3.35 32.69
N VAL A 198 -11.25 2.51 31.91
CA VAL A 198 -11.84 2.86 30.61
C VAL A 198 -13.35 2.70 30.71
N GLU A 199 -14.09 3.70 30.24
CA GLU A 199 -15.56 3.65 30.21
C GLU A 199 -16.07 2.63 29.19
N ASP A 200 -17.20 1.98 29.47
CA ASP A 200 -17.73 0.89 28.65
C ASP A 200 -18.04 1.33 27.21
N GLU A 201 -18.51 2.57 27.01
CA GLU A 201 -18.74 3.15 25.69
C GLU A 201 -17.44 3.29 24.88
N VAL A 202 -16.33 3.65 25.53
CA VAL A 202 -15.00 3.73 24.89
C VAL A 202 -14.52 2.33 24.49
N LEU A 203 -14.72 1.33 25.34
CA LEU A 203 -14.42 -0.06 25.01
C LEU A 203 -15.23 -0.55 23.80
N ALA A 204 -16.51 -0.19 23.73
CA ALA A 204 -17.37 -0.51 22.59
C ALA A 204 -16.87 0.18 21.30
N ARG A 205 -16.43 1.44 21.38
CA ARG A 205 -15.82 2.16 20.25
C ARG A 205 -14.54 1.51 19.76
N ILE A 206 -13.62 1.15 20.66
CA ILE A 206 -12.39 0.43 20.31
C ILE A 206 -12.74 -0.89 19.61
N ALA A 207 -13.68 -1.66 20.17
CA ALA A 207 -14.10 -2.92 19.59
C ALA A 207 -14.69 -2.74 18.18
N LYS A 208 -15.53 -1.73 17.96
CA LYS A 208 -16.10 -1.40 16.64
C LYS A 208 -15.00 -1.00 15.65
N LYS A 209 -14.12 -0.07 16.02
CA LYS A 209 -13.06 0.45 15.15
C LYS A 209 -11.99 -0.59 14.82
N SER A 210 -11.77 -1.57 15.71
CA SER A 210 -10.82 -2.65 15.48
C SER A 210 -11.28 -3.68 14.45
N GLU A 211 -12.55 -3.68 14.04
CA GLU A 211 -13.15 -4.65 13.10
C GLU A 211 -12.85 -6.12 13.44
N GLY A 212 -12.72 -6.44 14.73
CA GLY A 212 -12.39 -7.79 15.22
C GLY A 212 -10.91 -8.18 15.14
N CYS A 213 -10.01 -7.25 14.82
CA CYS A 213 -8.56 -7.40 14.90
C CYS A 213 -8.06 -7.08 16.32
N VAL A 214 -7.63 -8.09 17.07
CA VAL A 214 -7.17 -7.92 18.47
C VAL A 214 -5.95 -7.02 18.54
N ARG A 215 -4.99 -7.19 17.62
CA ARG A 215 -3.79 -6.35 17.57
C ARG A 215 -4.14 -4.87 17.45
N ASP A 216 -5.06 -4.53 16.55
CA ASP A 216 -5.47 -3.14 16.30
C ASP A 216 -6.23 -2.58 17.51
N ALA A 217 -7.10 -3.37 18.13
CA ALA A 217 -7.78 -2.97 19.37
C ALA A 217 -6.82 -2.62 20.52
N VAL A 218 -5.75 -3.42 20.70
CA VAL A 218 -4.74 -3.16 21.73
C VAL A 218 -3.89 -1.92 21.38
N SER A 219 -3.56 -1.72 20.10
CA SER A 219 -2.87 -0.51 19.64
C SER A 219 -3.70 0.76 19.86
N LEU A 220 -5.01 0.70 19.62
CA LEU A 220 -5.93 1.81 19.90
C LEU A 220 -6.00 2.12 21.41
N LEU A 221 -6.07 1.08 22.25
CA LEU A 221 -5.99 1.27 23.70
C LEU A 221 -4.68 1.93 24.10
N GLU A 222 -3.55 1.48 23.55
CA GLU A 222 -2.22 2.07 23.82
C GLU A 222 -2.19 3.56 23.49
N GLN A 223 -2.69 3.94 22.30
CA GLN A 223 -2.79 5.34 21.90
C GLN A 223 -3.62 6.16 22.88
N LEU A 224 -4.78 5.64 23.32
CA LEU A 224 -5.62 6.34 24.31
C LEU A 224 -4.93 6.49 25.67
N THR A 225 -4.22 5.47 26.12
CA THR A 225 -3.48 5.50 27.40
C THR A 225 -2.23 6.38 27.35
N SER A 226 -1.69 6.66 26.15
CA SER A 226 -0.50 7.50 25.98
C SER A 226 -0.73 8.97 26.36
N SER A 227 -1.99 9.40 26.45
CA SER A 227 -2.39 10.71 26.98
C SER A 227 -1.95 10.94 28.44
N GLY A 228 -1.61 9.88 29.18
CA GLY A 228 -1.16 9.94 30.57
C GLY A 228 -2.30 9.98 31.59
N GLU A 229 -3.55 9.97 31.14
CA GLU A 229 -4.72 9.95 32.01
C GLU A 229 -5.04 8.55 32.52
N LYS A 230 -5.32 8.44 33.82
CA LYS A 230 -5.70 7.17 34.46
C LYS A 230 -7.15 6.78 34.20
N LYS A 231 -7.98 7.73 33.76
CA LYS A 231 -9.38 7.51 33.41
C LYS A 231 -9.60 7.97 31.98
N ILE A 232 -9.89 7.04 31.09
CA ILE A 232 -10.21 7.35 29.70
C ILE A 232 -11.72 7.54 29.61
N THR A 233 -12.13 8.79 29.47
CA THR A 233 -13.51 9.20 29.20
C THR A 233 -13.78 9.25 27.70
N LEU A 234 -15.06 9.36 27.35
CA LEU A 234 -15.51 9.50 25.97
C LEU A 234 -14.90 10.73 25.26
N ASP A 235 -14.72 11.84 25.96
CA ASP A 235 -14.15 13.07 25.40
C ASP A 235 -12.70 12.88 24.93
N ILE A 236 -11.88 12.21 25.74
CA ILE A 236 -10.48 11.89 25.40
C ILE A 236 -10.45 10.88 24.25
N ALA A 237 -11.35 9.90 24.29
CA ALA A 237 -11.48 8.93 23.23
C ALA A 237 -11.86 9.59 21.90
N SER A 238 -12.74 10.60 21.91
CA SER A 238 -13.17 11.33 20.72
C SER A 238 -12.05 12.08 19.99
N ILE A 239 -10.93 12.37 20.64
CA ILE A 239 -9.75 13.00 20.00
C ILE A 239 -9.01 11.99 19.10
N ILE A 240 -8.87 10.75 19.55
CA ILE A 240 -8.06 9.70 18.89
C ILE A 240 -8.94 8.75 18.06
N LEU A 241 -10.15 8.51 18.54
CA LEU A 241 -11.23 7.79 17.89
C LEU A 241 -12.32 8.82 17.60
N PRO A 242 -12.22 9.58 16.50
CA PRO A 242 -13.21 10.58 16.14
C PRO A 242 -14.60 10.00 16.29
N THR A 243 -15.46 10.75 16.99
CA THR A 243 -16.85 10.35 17.14
C THR A 243 -17.43 10.24 15.75
N SER A 244 -18.00 9.07 15.40
CA SER A 244 -18.98 9.01 14.33
C SER A 244 -20.15 9.86 14.77
N ASN A 245 -20.17 11.13 14.40
CA ASN A 245 -21.25 11.99 14.79
C ASN A 245 -22.42 11.64 13.88
N ILE A 246 -23.22 10.67 14.30
CA ILE A 246 -24.45 10.29 13.59
C ILE A 246 -25.30 11.54 13.34
N GLU A 247 -25.23 12.55 14.21
CA GLU A 247 -25.89 13.84 14.03
C GLU A 247 -25.42 14.55 12.76
N ASP A 248 -24.11 14.62 12.51
CA ASP A 248 -23.55 15.22 11.29
C ASP A 248 -23.99 14.44 10.04
N GLN A 249 -24.03 13.11 10.13
CA GLN A 249 -24.51 12.24 9.05
C GLN A 249 -26.02 12.41 8.79
N LEU A 250 -26.82 12.59 9.85
CA LEU A 250 -28.25 12.86 9.79
C LEU A 250 -28.53 14.24 9.19
N VAL A 251 -27.82 15.27 9.63
CA VAL A 251 -27.93 16.64 9.12
C VAL A 251 -27.57 16.68 7.64
N PHE A 252 -26.44 16.08 7.26
CA PHE A 252 -26.02 15.99 5.86
C PHE A 252 -27.02 15.20 5.00
N GLY A 253 -27.50 14.06 5.51
CA GLY A 253 -28.56 13.26 4.87
C GLY A 253 -29.84 14.06 4.66
N LYS A 254 -30.29 14.84 5.65
CA LYS A 254 -31.48 15.71 5.55
C LYS A 254 -31.29 16.78 4.47
N PHE A 255 -30.12 17.40 4.36
CA PHE A 255 -29.86 18.37 3.29
C PHE A 255 -29.91 17.73 1.89
N LEU A 256 -29.36 16.52 1.73
CA LEU A 256 -29.40 15.79 0.46
C LEU A 256 -30.81 15.37 0.06
N ILE A 257 -31.65 15.00 1.04
CA ILE A 257 -33.05 14.61 0.82
C ILE A 257 -33.92 15.80 0.44
N THR A 258 -33.75 16.90 1.17
CA THR A 258 -34.47 18.16 0.89
C THR A 258 -33.93 18.88 -0.35
N LYS A 259 -32.88 18.34 -0.98
CA LYS A 259 -32.15 18.93 -2.11
C LYS A 259 -31.67 20.36 -1.83
N ASN A 260 -31.34 20.64 -0.56
CA ASN A 260 -30.84 21.94 -0.16
C ASN A 260 -29.32 22.03 -0.40
N GLN A 261 -28.97 22.38 -1.64
CA GLN A 261 -27.60 22.44 -2.11
C GLN A 261 -26.74 23.45 -1.33
N VAL A 262 -27.31 24.60 -0.96
CA VAL A 262 -26.56 25.69 -0.29
C VAL A 262 -26.13 25.24 1.11
N ASP A 263 -27.05 24.69 1.89
CA ASP A 263 -26.75 24.26 3.25
C ASP A 263 -25.83 23.03 3.27
N ALA A 264 -25.99 22.09 2.32
CA ALA A 264 -25.09 20.95 2.18
C ALA A 264 -23.64 21.34 1.83
N LEU A 265 -23.45 22.32 0.92
CA LEU A 265 -22.12 22.82 0.57
C LEU A 265 -21.49 23.62 1.71
N THR A 266 -22.30 24.41 2.43
CA THR A 266 -21.84 25.16 3.62
C THR A 266 -21.40 24.19 4.71
N PHE A 267 -22.17 23.13 4.94
CA PHE A 267 -21.85 22.08 5.91
C PHE A 267 -20.51 21.38 5.61
N ILE A 268 -20.23 21.01 4.35
CA ILE A 268 -18.94 20.43 3.98
C ILE A 268 -17.78 21.40 4.28
N ASN A 269 -17.97 22.69 3.99
CA ASN A 269 -16.96 23.71 4.28
C ASN A 269 -16.76 23.89 5.79
N ASP A 270 -17.82 23.85 6.58
CA ASP A 270 -17.74 23.93 8.05
C ASP A 270 -16.99 22.73 8.63
N LEU A 271 -17.27 21.51 8.15
CA LEU A 271 -16.52 20.31 8.55
C LEU A 271 -15.02 20.45 8.24
N ASN A 272 -14.70 20.97 7.05
CA ASN A 272 -13.32 21.19 6.65
C ASN A 272 -12.62 22.25 7.50
N ASN A 273 -13.31 23.36 7.81
CA ASN A 273 -12.80 24.44 8.66
C ASN A 273 -12.59 23.99 10.12
N GLN A 274 -13.38 23.03 10.58
CA GLN A 274 -13.20 22.37 11.89
C GLN A 274 -12.04 21.35 11.89
N GLY A 275 -11.41 21.10 10.73
CA GLY A 275 -10.30 20.15 10.59
C GLY A 275 -10.75 18.68 10.58
N ILE A 276 -12.03 18.40 10.33
CA ILE A 276 -12.55 17.05 10.26
C ILE A 276 -12.03 16.37 8.99
N ASN A 277 -11.60 15.12 9.11
CA ASN A 277 -11.14 14.34 7.96
C ASN A 277 -12.33 13.97 7.05
N LEU A 278 -12.42 14.63 5.90
CA LEU A 278 -13.52 14.44 4.94
C LEU A 278 -13.57 13.05 4.33
N SER A 279 -12.43 12.35 4.18
CA SER A 279 -12.43 10.95 3.75
C SER A 279 -13.12 10.06 4.79
N PHE A 280 -12.81 10.29 6.07
CA PHE A 280 -13.42 9.55 7.15
C PHE A 280 -14.92 9.85 7.26
N PHE A 281 -15.32 11.12 7.18
CA PHE A 281 -16.73 11.53 7.15
C PHE A 281 -17.49 10.85 6.00
N ALA A 282 -16.91 10.77 4.82
CA ALA A 282 -17.52 10.14 3.65
C ALA A 282 -17.66 8.62 3.80
N GLU A 283 -16.62 7.95 4.33
CA GLU A 283 -16.68 6.51 4.67
C GLU A 283 -17.78 6.23 5.70
N GLU A 284 -17.96 7.10 6.69
CA GLU A 284 -19.06 7.00 7.65
C GLU A 284 -20.43 7.26 7.03
N PHE A 285 -20.55 8.20 6.09
CA PHE A 285 -21.79 8.45 5.38
C PHE A 285 -22.21 7.23 4.54
N ILE A 286 -21.26 6.51 3.95
CA ILE A 286 -21.54 5.23 3.27
C ILE A 286 -22.13 4.20 4.23
N GLU A 287 -21.55 4.06 5.42
CA GLU A 287 -22.07 3.13 6.44
C GLU A 287 -23.46 3.55 6.92
N PHE A 288 -23.70 4.85 7.07
CA PHE A 288 -25.01 5.41 7.39
C PHE A 288 -26.06 5.12 6.29
N LEU A 289 -25.71 5.30 5.01
CA LEU A 289 -26.60 4.95 3.90
C LEU A 289 -26.85 3.43 3.80
N ARG A 290 -25.82 2.60 4.06
CA ARG A 290 -25.97 1.14 4.15
C ARG A 290 -26.98 0.76 5.22
N ILE A 291 -26.91 1.39 6.39
CA ILE A 291 -27.86 1.23 7.48
C ILE A 291 -29.28 1.60 7.04
N ILE A 292 -29.46 2.76 6.39
CA ILE A 292 -30.77 3.21 5.88
C ILE A 292 -31.33 2.19 4.89
N MET A 293 -30.51 1.67 3.98
CA MET A 293 -30.91 0.63 3.03
C MET A 293 -31.39 -0.65 3.72
N ILE A 294 -30.69 -1.10 4.76
CA ILE A 294 -31.10 -2.25 5.57
C ILE A 294 -32.42 -1.95 6.29
N ALA A 295 -32.53 -0.78 6.94
CA ALA A 295 -33.71 -0.37 7.69
C ALA A 295 -34.96 -0.22 6.80
N LYS A 296 -34.80 0.19 5.54
CA LYS A 296 -35.88 0.25 4.53
C LYS A 296 -36.41 -1.13 4.17
N THR A 297 -35.59 -2.16 4.30
CA THR A 297 -35.93 -3.57 3.99
C THR A 297 -36.47 -4.29 5.21
N ASP A 298 -35.78 -4.20 6.34
CA ASP A 298 -36.16 -4.77 7.63
C ASP A 298 -35.61 -3.92 8.79
N MET A 299 -36.52 -3.22 9.46
CA MET A 299 -36.20 -2.35 10.59
C MET A 299 -35.68 -3.12 11.81
N GLN A 300 -36.09 -4.38 12.02
CA GLN A 300 -35.61 -5.19 13.15
C GLN A 300 -34.15 -5.64 12.95
N LEU A 301 -33.72 -5.76 11.69
CA LEU A 301 -32.36 -6.13 11.33
C LEU A 301 -31.41 -4.93 11.53
N ALA A 302 -31.88 -3.72 11.21
CA ALA A 302 -31.17 -2.48 11.50
C ALA A 302 -31.02 -2.22 13.01
N GLU A 303 -32.06 -2.47 13.82
CA GLU A 303 -32.00 -2.33 15.29
C GLU A 303 -30.94 -3.23 15.96
N LYS A 304 -30.57 -4.35 15.33
CA LYS A 304 -29.49 -5.22 15.85
C LYS A 304 -28.08 -4.73 15.52
N GLU A 305 -27.91 -3.98 14.43
CA GLU A 305 -26.60 -3.40 14.06
C GLU A 305 -26.34 -2.05 14.74
N LEU A 306 -27.37 -1.44 15.33
CA LEU A 306 -27.33 -0.08 15.90
C LEU A 306 -27.92 -0.01 17.32
N ASP A 307 -27.08 0.30 18.30
CA ASP A 307 -27.51 0.85 19.59
C ASP A 307 -27.99 2.31 19.38
N MET A 308 -29.18 2.50 18.82
CA MET A 308 -29.75 3.81 18.51
C MET A 308 -30.66 4.34 19.62
N SER A 309 -30.52 5.64 19.93
CA SER A 309 -31.45 6.36 20.80
C SER A 309 -32.82 6.53 20.15
N SER A 310 -33.87 6.74 20.96
CA SER A 310 -35.25 6.90 20.48
C SER A 310 -35.49 8.15 19.62
N GLU A 311 -34.65 9.19 19.74
CA GLU A 311 -34.74 10.41 18.91
C GLU A 311 -34.16 10.19 17.52
N GLN A 312 -32.99 9.54 17.43
CA GLN A 312 -32.36 9.19 16.15
C GLN A 312 -33.23 8.26 15.29
N LYS A 313 -34.06 7.41 15.91
CA LYS A 313 -35.02 6.56 15.19
C LYS A 313 -36.06 7.37 14.40
N LYS A 314 -36.57 8.46 14.97
CA LYS A 314 -37.56 9.31 14.28
C LYS A 314 -36.96 10.02 13.08
N ASP A 315 -35.74 10.53 13.22
CA ASP A 315 -35.04 11.20 12.13
C ASP A 315 -34.69 10.22 10.99
N ILE A 316 -34.29 8.99 11.32
CA ILE A 316 -34.08 7.95 10.31
C ILE A 316 -35.41 7.52 9.67
N GLU A 317 -36.50 7.42 10.42
CA GLU A 317 -37.83 7.16 9.85
C GLU A 317 -38.28 8.24 8.86
N GLU A 318 -38.01 9.52 9.16
CA GLU A 318 -38.28 10.63 8.23
C GLU A 318 -37.48 10.47 6.93
N ILE A 319 -36.19 10.16 7.04
CA ILE A 319 -35.30 9.89 5.90
C ILE A 319 -35.81 8.69 5.10
N LEU A 320 -36.15 7.59 5.76
CA LEU A 320 -36.67 6.38 5.13
C LEU A 320 -37.95 6.69 4.36
N ASN A 321 -38.88 7.47 4.89
CA ASN A 321 -40.15 7.77 4.24
C ASN A 321 -39.98 8.66 2.99
N SER A 322 -38.97 9.52 2.98
CA SER A 322 -38.72 10.46 1.88
C SER A 322 -38.02 9.84 0.66
N LEU A 323 -37.22 8.79 0.86
CA LEU A 323 -36.43 8.15 -0.20
C LEU A 323 -37.04 6.83 -0.67
N SER A 324 -37.08 6.65 -1.99
CA SER A 324 -37.36 5.33 -2.59
C SER A 324 -36.13 4.41 -2.49
N PRO A 325 -36.32 3.06 -2.52
CA PRO A 325 -35.19 2.13 -2.52
C PRO A 325 -34.19 2.38 -3.65
N THR A 326 -34.68 2.76 -4.84
CA THR A 326 -33.83 3.09 -5.99
C THR A 326 -32.95 4.32 -5.73
N GLN A 327 -33.54 5.37 -5.14
CA GLN A 327 -32.80 6.59 -4.78
C GLN A 327 -31.73 6.32 -3.70
N ILE A 328 -32.00 5.44 -2.75
CA ILE A 328 -30.99 5.05 -1.74
C ILE A 328 -29.79 4.39 -2.40
N ILE A 329 -30.02 3.52 -3.38
CA ILE A 329 -28.95 2.84 -4.15
C ILE A 329 -28.19 3.86 -5.00
N GLU A 330 -28.89 4.73 -5.74
CA GLU A 330 -28.26 5.79 -6.56
C GLU A 330 -27.37 6.71 -5.71
N LEU A 331 -27.86 7.14 -4.54
CA LEU A 331 -27.09 7.96 -3.61
C LEU A 331 -25.89 7.20 -3.03
N LEU A 332 -26.06 5.93 -2.68
CA LEU A 332 -24.99 5.09 -2.14
C LEU A 332 -23.87 4.88 -3.18
N GLU A 333 -24.23 4.55 -4.43
CA GLU A 333 -23.27 4.38 -5.53
C GLU A 333 -22.51 5.68 -5.81
N LEU A 334 -23.21 6.82 -5.87
CA LEU A 334 -22.61 8.13 -6.05
C LEU A 334 -21.64 8.46 -4.90
N THR A 335 -22.03 8.15 -3.66
CA THR A 335 -21.19 8.35 -2.47
C THR A 335 -19.93 7.49 -2.51
N ILE A 336 -20.05 6.20 -2.82
CA ILE A 336 -18.89 5.30 -2.94
C ILE A 336 -17.91 5.81 -4.00
N LYS A 337 -18.44 6.20 -5.17
CA LYS A 337 -17.63 6.75 -6.26
C LYS A 337 -16.86 7.98 -5.80
N ARG A 338 -17.57 9.00 -5.27
CA ARG A 338 -16.96 10.27 -4.87
C ARG A 338 -16.00 10.11 -3.69
N THR A 339 -16.28 9.20 -2.76
CA THR A 339 -15.37 8.89 -1.64
C THR A 339 -14.03 8.33 -2.12
N SER A 340 -14.04 7.48 -3.15
CA SER A 340 -12.80 6.92 -3.71
C SER A 340 -11.90 7.99 -4.37
N GLU A 341 -12.49 9.08 -4.86
CA GLU A 341 -11.79 10.19 -5.51
C GLU A 341 -11.13 11.15 -4.51
N ILE A 342 -11.58 11.18 -3.24
CA ILE A 342 -11.04 12.09 -2.20
C ILE A 342 -9.54 11.89 -2.02
N LYS A 343 -9.05 10.64 -2.02
CA LYS A 343 -7.63 10.32 -1.79
C LYS A 343 -6.69 10.87 -2.88
N ASN A 344 -7.22 11.08 -4.08
CA ASN A 344 -6.45 11.55 -5.24
C ASN A 344 -6.75 13.01 -5.62
N SER A 345 -7.65 13.67 -4.88
CA SER A 345 -8.04 15.05 -5.16
C SER A 345 -7.03 16.04 -4.61
N VAL A 346 -6.77 17.11 -5.36
CA VAL A 346 -5.98 18.27 -4.89
C VAL A 346 -6.69 18.99 -3.73
N LEU A 347 -8.02 18.99 -3.76
CA LEU A 347 -8.87 19.56 -2.71
C LEU A 347 -9.75 18.45 -2.13
N PRO A 348 -9.55 18.02 -0.88
CA PRO A 348 -10.33 16.92 -0.28
C PRO A 348 -11.85 17.16 -0.24
N GLN A 349 -12.29 18.42 -0.17
CA GLN A 349 -13.72 18.76 -0.18
C GLN A 349 -14.40 18.62 -1.54
N LEU A 350 -13.65 18.77 -2.64
CA LEU A 350 -14.22 18.88 -3.98
C LEU A 350 -15.08 17.66 -4.37
N PRO A 351 -14.68 16.40 -4.14
CA PRO A 351 -15.51 15.25 -4.49
C PRO A 351 -16.84 15.19 -3.71
N LEU A 352 -16.87 15.65 -2.46
CA LEU A 352 -18.11 15.75 -1.68
C LEU A 352 -18.99 16.90 -2.17
N GLU A 353 -18.41 18.03 -2.56
CA GLU A 353 -19.16 19.12 -3.18
C GLU A 353 -19.78 18.67 -4.51
N MET A 354 -19.03 17.92 -5.33
CA MET A 354 -19.53 17.31 -6.56
C MET A 354 -20.66 16.32 -6.29
N LEU A 355 -20.57 15.51 -5.23
CA LEU A 355 -21.66 14.63 -4.81
C LEU A 355 -22.96 15.40 -4.56
N VAL A 356 -22.88 16.49 -3.77
CA VAL A 356 -24.04 17.32 -3.44
C VAL A 356 -24.65 17.92 -4.71
N VAL A 357 -23.80 18.48 -5.58
CA VAL A 357 -24.23 19.13 -6.83
C VAL A 357 -24.90 18.13 -7.76
N GLU A 358 -24.31 16.95 -7.95
CA GLU A 358 -24.84 15.92 -8.84
C GLU A 358 -26.17 15.38 -8.34
N TRP A 359 -26.24 15.00 -7.05
CA TRP A 359 -27.45 14.48 -6.43
C TRP A 359 -28.62 15.48 -6.47
N CYS A 360 -28.35 16.75 -6.12
CA CYS A 360 -29.41 17.77 -6.12
C CYS A 360 -29.92 18.06 -7.55
N ASN A 361 -29.04 17.98 -8.57
CA ASN A 361 -29.34 18.33 -9.96
C ASN A 361 -29.85 17.19 -10.85
N GLU A 362 -29.96 15.95 -10.35
CA GLU A 362 -30.45 14.79 -11.12
C GLU A 362 -31.85 14.94 -11.73
N THR A 363 -32.58 16.00 -11.38
CA THR A 363 -33.84 16.37 -12.03
C THR A 363 -33.66 16.93 -13.47
N THR A 364 -32.45 17.34 -13.86
CA THR A 364 -32.21 18.09 -15.12
C THR A 364 -31.58 17.25 -16.24
N THR A 365 -30.98 16.10 -15.93
CA THR A 365 -30.23 15.30 -16.93
C THR A 365 -31.08 14.29 -17.72
N LYS A 366 -32.27 13.92 -17.24
CA LYS A 366 -33.17 12.99 -17.98
C LYS A 366 -33.98 13.65 -19.11
N SER A 367 -33.97 14.99 -19.26
CA SER A 367 -34.77 15.70 -20.28
C SER A 367 -34.00 16.12 -21.55
N ILE A 368 -32.66 16.02 -21.57
CA ILE A 368 -31.85 16.50 -22.71
C ILE A 368 -31.60 15.38 -23.75
N SER A 369 -31.81 14.11 -23.41
CA SER A 369 -31.48 12.97 -24.28
C SER A 369 -32.58 12.52 -25.25
N GLN A 370 -33.75 13.18 -25.33
CA GLN A 370 -34.88 12.70 -26.15
C GLN A 370 -35.31 13.59 -27.34
N ASN A 371 -34.71 14.76 -27.58
CA ASN A 371 -35.15 15.65 -28.67
C ASN A 371 -34.04 16.05 -29.65
N THR A 372 -33.32 15.08 -30.25
CA THR A 372 -32.56 15.36 -31.49
C THR A 372 -32.35 14.13 -32.38
N ILE A 373 -33.41 13.37 -32.71
CA ILE A 373 -33.35 12.45 -33.86
C ILE A 373 -34.70 12.43 -34.59
N VAL A 374 -35.00 13.44 -35.42
CA VAL A 374 -35.89 13.29 -36.58
C VAL A 374 -35.49 14.28 -37.70
N ASN A 375 -35.01 13.70 -38.81
CA ASN A 375 -35.01 14.17 -40.21
C ASN A 375 -34.52 15.58 -40.58
N ASN A 376 -33.45 15.65 -41.39
CA ASN A 376 -33.64 15.65 -42.86
C ASN A 376 -32.32 15.46 -43.63
N GLN A 377 -32.28 14.42 -44.46
CA GLN A 377 -31.33 14.29 -45.56
C GLN A 377 -31.82 15.12 -46.76
N LYS A 378 -30.98 16.01 -47.32
CA LYS A 378 -30.75 16.10 -48.76
C LYS A 378 -29.69 17.15 -49.14
N LYS A 379 -28.92 16.72 -50.16
CA LYS A 379 -28.14 17.47 -51.17
C LYS A 379 -26.70 17.87 -50.86
N VAL A 380 -25.82 17.06 -51.45
CA VAL A 380 -24.47 17.42 -51.92
C VAL A 380 -24.61 18.45 -53.04
N GLU A 381 -23.87 19.56 -52.95
CA GLU A 381 -23.36 20.36 -54.07
C GLU A 381 -22.19 21.21 -53.53
N THR A 382 -20.98 20.88 -53.98
CA THR A 382 -19.75 21.69 -53.81
C THR A 382 -19.87 22.95 -54.68
N PRO A 383 -19.26 24.07 -54.26
CA PRO A 383 -18.41 24.76 -55.21
C PRO A 383 -17.07 25.22 -54.63
N THR A 384 -16.06 25.01 -55.47
CA THR A 384 -14.73 25.60 -55.57
C THR A 384 -14.75 27.14 -55.44
N ILE A 385 -13.65 27.74 -54.97
CA ILE A 385 -12.92 28.86 -55.63
C ILE A 385 -11.52 28.97 -55.01
N ILE A 386 -10.53 28.88 -55.88
CA ILE A 386 -9.12 29.30 -55.73
C ILE A 386 -9.06 30.75 -56.24
N ILE A 387 -8.22 31.62 -55.66
CA ILE A 387 -7.26 32.52 -56.35
C ILE A 387 -6.61 33.49 -55.34
N GLU A 388 -5.33 33.72 -55.63
CA GLU A 388 -4.24 34.39 -54.92
C GLU A 388 -4.31 35.93 -54.85
N ASP A 389 -3.27 36.44 -54.18
CA ASP A 389 -2.60 37.74 -54.34
C ASP A 389 -3.10 38.97 -53.58
N THR A 390 -2.26 39.48 -52.68
CA THR A 390 -1.37 40.63 -53.02
C THR A 390 -0.40 40.99 -51.88
N LYS A 391 0.86 41.25 -52.24
CA LYS A 391 1.88 41.93 -51.43
C LYS A 391 2.08 43.37 -51.91
N THR A 392 2.35 44.25 -50.93
CA THR A 392 3.19 45.48 -50.94
C THR A 392 2.79 46.73 -51.75
N THR A 393 2.68 47.89 -51.05
CA THR A 393 3.58 49.08 -51.12
C THR A 393 3.05 50.24 -50.22
N LYS A 394 3.85 50.80 -49.28
CA LYS A 394 4.52 52.15 -49.23
C LYS A 394 3.55 53.37 -49.06
N THR A 395 3.76 54.46 -48.31
CA THR A 395 4.92 55.09 -47.60
C THR A 395 4.44 56.22 -46.64
N ASP A 396 5.27 56.51 -45.63
CA ASP A 396 5.65 57.79 -44.95
C ASP A 396 4.69 58.62 -44.06
N VAL A 397 5.22 59.02 -42.88
CA VAL A 397 5.45 60.43 -42.44
C VAL A 397 6.27 60.50 -41.11
N ILE A 398 7.48 61.08 -41.23
CA ILE A 398 8.19 62.12 -40.42
C ILE A 398 8.66 61.86 -38.95
N ILE A 399 9.88 62.35 -38.74
CA ILE A 399 10.87 62.31 -37.64
C ILE A 399 10.65 63.43 -36.60
N GLU A 400 10.94 63.18 -35.31
CA GLU A 400 11.66 64.13 -34.44
C GLU A 400 12.36 63.43 -33.24
N LYS A 401 13.44 64.06 -32.74
CA LYS A 401 14.60 63.51 -31.99
C LYS A 401 14.54 63.75 -30.46
N SER A 402 15.32 62.96 -29.70
CA SER A 402 16.26 63.30 -28.58
C SER A 402 16.44 62.04 -27.70
N ASP A 403 17.62 61.42 -27.61
CA ASP A 403 18.90 61.72 -26.92
C ASP A 403 19.01 61.08 -25.51
N ASP A 404 20.20 60.52 -25.30
CA ASP A 404 20.89 60.01 -24.10
C ASP A 404 20.69 58.57 -23.55
N THR A 405 21.85 57.90 -23.49
CA THR A 405 22.25 56.74 -22.68
C THR A 405 23.17 57.26 -21.54
N PRO A 406 23.91 56.49 -20.70
CA PRO A 406 23.83 55.08 -20.23
C PRO A 406 24.05 54.94 -18.69
N THR A 407 24.22 53.70 -18.20
CA THR A 407 25.37 53.21 -17.35
C THR A 407 25.05 52.52 -16.00
N THR A 408 25.67 51.35 -15.86
CA THR A 408 26.08 50.48 -14.73
C THR A 408 26.43 51.13 -13.37
N GLU A 409 26.26 50.39 -12.27
CA GLU A 409 27.32 49.96 -11.31
C GLU A 409 26.77 49.27 -10.04
N THR A 410 27.54 48.31 -9.53
CA THR A 410 27.45 47.61 -8.23
C THR A 410 27.79 48.53 -7.04
N PRO A 411 27.56 48.09 -5.78
CA PRO A 411 28.75 47.85 -4.94
C PRO A 411 28.67 46.66 -3.97
N ILE A 412 29.89 46.31 -3.53
CA ILE A 412 30.38 45.24 -2.65
C ILE A 412 30.09 45.54 -1.17
N LEU A 413 29.94 44.49 -0.34
CA LEU A 413 30.37 44.48 1.08
C LEU A 413 30.84 43.07 1.50
N GLU A 414 32.10 43.00 1.95
CA GLU A 414 32.81 41.84 2.52
C GLU A 414 32.53 41.64 4.02
N ASN A 415 32.63 40.38 4.48
CA ASN A 415 33.35 39.92 5.70
C ASN A 415 33.20 38.39 5.81
N LYS A 416 34.21 37.60 5.47
CA LYS A 416 35.38 37.13 6.26
C LYS A 416 35.12 36.06 7.33
N ASP A 417 35.55 34.86 6.94
CA ASP A 417 36.44 33.91 7.62
C ASP A 417 35.98 33.12 8.87
N LYS A 418 35.92 31.80 8.69
CA LYS A 418 36.81 30.86 9.39
C LYS A 418 36.96 29.54 8.64
N GLU A 419 38.14 29.38 8.04
CA GLU A 419 38.72 28.14 7.54
C GLU A 419 39.15 27.20 8.67
N LYS A 420 39.12 25.90 8.39
CA LYS A 420 40.20 24.99 8.75
C LYS A 420 40.46 24.04 7.58
N GLU A 421 41.58 24.27 6.91
CA GLU A 421 42.21 23.43 5.89
C GLU A 421 42.89 22.18 6.47
N VAL A 422 43.28 21.33 5.51
CA VAL A 422 44.53 20.54 5.36
C VAL A 422 44.14 19.07 5.09
N SER A 423 44.52 18.41 3.99
CA SER A 423 45.72 18.54 3.15
C SER A 423 45.52 18.14 1.68
N THR A 424 46.33 18.78 0.85
CA THR A 424 46.61 18.68 -0.60
C THR A 424 47.44 17.48 -1.04
N GLU A 425 47.33 17.11 -2.33
CA GLU A 425 48.44 17.03 -3.33
C GLU A 425 47.82 16.56 -4.67
N SER A 426 47.55 17.47 -5.62
CA SER A 426 48.40 17.93 -6.74
C SER A 426 48.60 16.90 -7.86
N THR A 427 48.04 17.17 -9.04
CA THR A 427 48.67 16.83 -10.33
C THR A 427 48.18 17.78 -11.44
N ASP A 428 49.09 18.63 -11.88
CA ASP A 428 49.42 19.01 -13.26
C ASP A 428 48.30 19.17 -14.31
N GLU A 429 48.19 20.41 -14.80
CA GLU A 429 47.60 20.75 -16.10
C GLU A 429 48.42 20.14 -17.27
N LYS A 430 47.72 19.52 -18.22
CA LYS A 430 48.12 19.38 -19.63
C LYS A 430 46.87 19.21 -20.52
N PRO A 431 46.97 19.54 -21.81
CA PRO A 431 46.14 20.53 -22.52
C PRO A 431 44.78 20.01 -22.99
N LEU A 432 43.84 20.93 -23.25
CA LEU A 432 42.61 20.66 -23.99
C LEU A 432 42.97 20.21 -25.41
N ASP A 433 42.85 18.91 -25.68
CA ASP A 433 42.83 18.38 -27.04
C ASP A 433 41.49 18.73 -27.70
N THR A 434 41.58 19.61 -28.69
CA THR A 434 40.50 19.95 -29.62
C THR A 434 40.27 18.80 -30.60
N THR A 435 39.66 17.72 -30.14
CA THR A 435 39.09 16.67 -31.01
C THR A 435 37.57 16.77 -31.00
N PRO A 436 36.91 16.89 -32.16
CA PRO A 436 35.45 16.94 -32.23
C PRO A 436 34.84 15.63 -31.71
N LEU A 437 33.72 15.74 -30.98
CA LEU A 437 33.02 14.63 -30.34
C LEU A 437 32.42 13.68 -31.40
N THR A 438 33.20 12.69 -31.85
CA THR A 438 32.78 11.70 -32.85
C THR A 438 31.98 10.57 -32.21
N LYS A 439 30.97 10.06 -32.92
CA LYS A 439 30.12 8.93 -32.49
C LYS A 439 30.94 7.70 -32.04
N GLU A 440 32.05 7.42 -32.70
CA GLU A 440 32.96 6.31 -32.37
C GLU A 440 33.63 6.46 -31.00
N LEU A 441 33.93 7.69 -30.56
CA LEU A 441 34.56 7.95 -29.26
C LEU A 441 33.58 7.72 -28.10
N VAL A 442 32.29 7.97 -28.34
CA VAL A 442 31.20 7.73 -27.38
C VAL A 442 30.89 6.25 -27.27
N GLU A 443 30.81 5.53 -28.38
CA GLU A 443 30.54 4.07 -28.38
C GLU A 443 31.68 3.29 -27.71
N ASN A 444 32.94 3.66 -27.94
CA ASN A 444 34.10 3.01 -27.31
C ASN A 444 34.17 3.24 -25.79
N ASN A 445 33.70 4.39 -25.30
CA ASN A 445 33.66 4.70 -23.87
C ASN A 445 32.33 4.31 -23.20
N TRP A 446 31.32 3.87 -23.97
CA TRP A 446 30.00 3.48 -23.48
C TRP A 446 30.06 2.31 -22.50
N ASN A 447 30.92 1.33 -22.78
CA ASN A 447 31.15 0.18 -21.90
C ASN A 447 31.80 0.58 -20.57
N ASN A 448 32.65 1.61 -20.56
CA ASN A 448 33.26 2.15 -19.34
C ASN A 448 32.23 2.94 -18.51
N LEU A 449 31.32 3.65 -19.18
CA LEU A 449 30.21 4.34 -18.53
C LEU A 449 29.24 3.36 -17.85
N ILE A 450 28.90 2.26 -18.52
CA ILE A 450 28.06 1.18 -17.95
C ILE A 450 28.72 0.59 -16.70
N LYS A 451 30.03 0.31 -16.74
CA LYS A 451 30.77 -0.24 -15.59
C LYS A 451 30.86 0.72 -14.40
N ASN A 452 31.09 2.02 -14.64
CA ASN A 452 31.12 3.00 -13.55
C ASN A 452 29.73 3.22 -12.93
N LEU A 453 28.65 3.13 -13.72
CA LEU A 453 27.28 3.25 -13.23
C LEU A 453 26.77 2.04 -12.45
N GLU A 454 27.35 0.85 -12.64
CA GLU A 454 27.00 -0.35 -11.85
C GLU A 454 27.22 -0.16 -10.35
N THR A 455 28.20 0.68 -9.96
CA THR A 455 28.54 0.88 -8.55
C THR A 455 27.67 1.97 -7.90
N GLU A 456 27.28 3.00 -8.65
CA GLU A 456 26.55 4.17 -8.11
C GLU A 456 25.03 4.12 -8.33
N ALA A 457 24.54 3.49 -9.41
CA ALA A 457 23.12 3.46 -9.75
C ALA A 457 22.71 2.22 -10.59
N PRO A 458 22.57 1.03 -9.97
CA PRO A 458 22.28 -0.23 -10.67
C PRO A 458 21.02 -0.19 -11.54
N SER A 459 20.02 0.59 -11.15
CA SER A 459 18.75 0.72 -11.91
C SER A 459 18.89 1.50 -13.22
N LEU A 460 19.89 2.40 -13.34
CA LEU A 460 20.13 3.17 -14.56
C LEU A 460 20.96 2.38 -15.57
N THR A 461 21.86 1.52 -15.09
CA THR A 461 22.65 0.60 -15.91
C THR A 461 21.78 -0.26 -16.82
N PHE A 462 20.67 -0.79 -16.29
CA PHE A 462 19.73 -1.60 -17.08
C PHE A 462 19.12 -0.79 -18.23
N ILE A 463 18.70 0.45 -17.97
CA ILE A 463 18.07 1.32 -18.96
C ILE A 463 19.08 1.70 -20.05
N LEU A 464 20.34 1.97 -19.68
CA LEU A 464 21.39 2.37 -20.61
C LEU A 464 21.97 1.23 -21.44
N ARG A 465 21.90 -0.03 -20.95
CA ARG A 465 22.22 -1.22 -21.76
C ARG A 465 21.21 -1.43 -22.90
N MET A 466 19.96 -1.01 -22.70
CA MET A 466 18.91 -1.06 -23.72
C MET A 466 18.84 0.19 -24.59
N ALA A 467 19.56 1.26 -24.22
CA ALA A 467 19.60 2.51 -24.97
C ALA A 467 20.64 2.44 -26.10
N LYS A 468 20.31 2.99 -27.26
CA LYS A 468 21.24 3.11 -28.40
C LYS A 468 21.59 4.58 -28.64
N VAL A 469 22.85 4.84 -28.98
CA VAL A 469 23.31 6.18 -29.35
C VAL A 469 22.94 6.45 -30.82
N GLU A 470 21.96 7.32 -31.05
CA GLU A 470 21.51 7.65 -32.41
C GLU A 470 22.46 8.64 -33.07
N THR A 471 22.61 9.81 -32.46
CA THR A 471 23.39 10.92 -33.00
C THR A 471 24.18 11.64 -31.90
N VAL A 472 25.34 12.16 -32.29
CA VAL A 472 26.16 13.07 -31.48
C VAL A 472 26.37 14.32 -32.33
N GLN A 473 25.79 15.44 -31.91
CA GLN A 473 25.91 16.73 -32.59
C GLN A 473 26.08 17.83 -31.53
N ASP A 474 27.02 18.74 -31.73
CA ASP A 474 27.24 19.93 -30.88
C ASP A 474 27.22 19.65 -29.37
N ASN A 475 28.05 18.70 -28.91
CA ASN A 475 28.13 18.25 -27.51
C ASN A 475 26.81 17.66 -26.92
N THR A 476 25.82 17.37 -27.76
CA THR A 476 24.57 16.74 -27.35
C THR A 476 24.53 15.29 -27.82
N ILE A 477 24.31 14.36 -26.88
CA ILE A 477 24.12 12.93 -27.16
C ILE A 477 22.62 12.65 -27.18
N THR A 478 22.15 12.10 -28.30
CA THR A 478 20.75 11.64 -28.41
C THR A 478 20.69 10.13 -28.25
N LEU A 479 19.99 9.69 -27.20
CA LEU A 479 19.76 8.27 -26.89
C LEU A 479 18.36 7.85 -27.34
N SER A 480 18.26 6.73 -28.04
CA SER A 480 16.96 6.11 -28.29
C SER A 480 16.68 4.99 -27.30
N VAL A 481 15.45 4.99 -26.79
CA VAL A 481 14.92 3.97 -25.88
C VAL A 481 13.61 3.40 -26.39
N GLU A 482 13.38 2.12 -26.13
CA GLU A 482 12.22 1.37 -26.66
C GLU A 482 10.91 1.66 -25.90
N TYR A 483 10.98 2.08 -24.63
CA TYR A 483 9.82 2.26 -23.75
C TYR A 483 9.69 3.71 -23.24
N SER A 484 8.45 4.23 -23.20
CA SER A 484 8.14 5.59 -22.74
C SER A 484 8.58 5.85 -21.30
N PHE A 485 8.44 4.86 -20.40
CA PHE A 485 8.90 4.95 -19.01
C PHE A 485 10.42 5.10 -18.89
N HIS A 486 11.21 4.49 -19.79
CA HIS A 486 12.67 4.68 -19.80
C HIS A 486 13.06 6.10 -20.18
N LYS A 487 12.30 6.72 -21.09
CA LYS A 487 12.50 8.12 -21.49
C LYS A 487 12.19 9.07 -20.34
N GLU A 488 11.08 8.88 -19.64
CA GLU A 488 10.71 9.71 -18.48
C GLU A 488 11.77 9.65 -17.38
N LYS A 489 12.27 8.44 -17.08
CA LYS A 489 13.27 8.23 -16.02
C LYS A 489 14.64 8.80 -16.36
N LEU A 490 15.04 8.79 -17.64
CA LEU A 490 16.30 9.41 -18.08
C LEU A 490 16.21 10.94 -18.20
N LEU A 491 15.01 11.50 -18.42
CA LEU A 491 14.78 12.94 -18.50
C LEU A 491 14.53 13.59 -17.13
N GLU A 492 14.39 12.82 -16.06
CA GLU A 492 14.30 13.33 -14.70
C GLU A 492 15.56 14.17 -14.37
N ASN A 493 15.39 15.42 -13.90
CA ASN A 493 16.48 16.39 -13.74
C ASN A 493 17.65 15.85 -12.89
N THR A 494 17.35 15.11 -11.83
CA THR A 494 18.33 14.49 -10.93
C THR A 494 19.15 13.38 -11.62
N THR A 495 18.51 12.61 -12.49
CA THR A 495 19.12 11.51 -13.26
C THR A 495 19.93 12.05 -14.42
N LYS A 496 19.39 13.03 -15.15
CA LYS A 496 20.05 13.69 -16.28
C LYS A 496 21.35 14.37 -15.86
N GLN A 497 21.32 15.15 -14.76
CA GLN A 497 22.52 15.83 -14.24
C GLN A 497 23.61 14.85 -13.79
N LYS A 498 23.23 13.72 -13.18
CA LYS A 498 24.19 12.68 -12.79
C LYS A 498 24.87 12.06 -14.02
N LEU A 499 24.09 11.75 -15.05
CA LEU A 499 24.59 11.13 -16.26
C LEU A 499 25.49 12.09 -17.06
N GLU A 500 25.14 13.38 -17.12
CA GLU A 500 25.97 14.44 -17.70
C GLU A 500 27.28 14.64 -16.94
N ASN A 501 27.27 14.58 -15.60
CA ASN A 501 28.48 14.68 -14.78
C ASN A 501 29.43 13.49 -15.00
N ILE A 502 28.90 12.27 -15.08
CA ILE A 502 29.69 11.05 -15.32
C ILE A 502 30.26 11.08 -16.75
N LEU A 503 29.47 11.48 -17.74
CA LEU A 503 29.95 11.67 -19.11
C LEU A 503 31.03 12.75 -19.20
N LYS A 504 30.90 13.85 -18.44
CA LYS A 504 31.90 14.90 -18.37
C LYS A 504 33.24 14.40 -17.80
N GLN A 505 33.19 13.55 -16.78
CA GLN A 505 34.41 12.93 -16.22
C GLN A 505 35.09 11.98 -17.19
N ILE A 506 34.32 11.19 -17.95
CA ILE A 506 34.86 10.19 -18.87
C ILE A 506 35.34 10.82 -20.19
N LEU A 507 34.60 11.78 -20.72
CA LEU A 507 34.86 12.37 -22.04
C LEU A 507 35.64 13.68 -21.96
N SER A 508 35.85 14.26 -20.77
CA SER A 508 36.47 15.57 -20.57
C SER A 508 35.80 16.72 -21.34
N HIS A 509 34.53 16.55 -21.73
CA HIS A 509 33.73 17.52 -22.49
C HIS A 509 32.41 17.80 -21.74
N ASN A 510 31.87 19.02 -21.85
CA ASN A 510 30.55 19.34 -21.32
C ASN A 510 29.47 18.74 -22.23
N VAL A 511 28.79 17.67 -21.80
CA VAL A 511 27.82 16.94 -22.62
C VAL A 511 26.39 17.21 -22.14
N SER A 512 25.47 17.39 -23.08
CA SER A 512 24.02 17.46 -22.83
C SER A 512 23.33 16.18 -23.34
N ILE A 513 22.35 15.66 -22.60
CA ILE A 513 21.63 14.44 -23.01
C ILE A 513 20.21 14.77 -23.48
N ASN A 514 19.86 14.24 -24.66
CA ASN A 514 18.49 14.16 -25.15
C ASN A 514 18.08 12.70 -25.33
N VAL A 515 16.79 12.42 -25.12
CA VAL A 515 16.24 11.06 -25.24
C VAL A 515 15.05 11.05 -26.19
N THR A 516 15.15 10.26 -27.24
CA THR A 516 14.10 10.00 -28.23
C THR A 516 13.48 8.62 -27.97
N GLN A 517 12.21 8.46 -28.32
CA GLN A 517 11.55 7.16 -28.29
C GLN A 517 11.47 6.65 -29.72
N THR A 518 11.86 5.39 -29.92
CA THR A 518 11.73 4.75 -31.24
C THR A 518 10.27 4.33 -31.46
N GLU A 519 9.58 4.89 -32.44
CA GLU A 519 8.24 4.42 -32.84
C GLU A 519 8.36 3.06 -33.56
N ASN A 520 8.12 1.97 -32.84
CA ASN A 520 7.88 0.68 -33.48
C ASN A 520 6.42 0.63 -33.96
N LYS A 521 6.24 0.60 -35.29
CA LYS A 521 4.96 0.27 -35.94
C LYS A 521 4.40 -1.02 -35.35
N GLU A 522 3.11 -0.97 -35.03
CA GLU A 522 2.24 -2.08 -34.62
C GLU A 522 2.68 -3.43 -35.22
N LYS A 523 3.13 -4.35 -34.37
CA LYS A 523 3.02 -5.78 -34.65
C LYS A 523 1.87 -6.33 -33.83
N SER A 524 0.78 -6.55 -34.54
CA SER A 524 -0.36 -7.39 -34.22
C SER A 524 0.00 -8.57 -33.32
N THR A 525 -0.85 -8.76 -32.30
CA THR A 525 -1.02 -9.97 -31.53
C THR A 525 -1.09 -11.21 -32.42
N GLU A 526 -0.02 -11.99 -32.51
CA GLU A 526 -0.06 -13.40 -32.85
C GLU A 526 1.20 -14.11 -32.33
N ASN A 527 0.97 -15.18 -31.55
CA ASN A 527 1.90 -16.13 -30.92
C ASN A 527 3.38 -16.06 -31.35
N ASN A 528 4.23 -15.43 -30.54
CA ASN A 528 5.67 -15.74 -30.54
C ASN A 528 6.34 -15.42 -29.19
N SER A 529 5.87 -16.07 -28.11
CA SER A 529 6.44 -15.91 -26.76
C SER A 529 7.85 -16.49 -26.61
N GLY A 530 8.25 -17.46 -27.44
CA GLY A 530 9.56 -18.11 -27.35
C GLY A 530 10.73 -17.24 -27.82
N ALA A 531 10.54 -16.42 -28.87
CA ALA A 531 11.59 -15.57 -29.40
C ALA A 531 11.93 -14.40 -28.47
N GLN A 532 10.91 -13.79 -27.85
CA GLN A 532 11.09 -12.69 -26.91
C GLN A 532 11.75 -13.13 -25.60
N LEU A 533 11.45 -14.35 -25.13
CA LEU A 533 12.08 -14.91 -23.93
C LEU A 533 13.55 -15.29 -24.17
N ASN A 534 13.88 -15.79 -25.36
CA ASN A 534 15.27 -16.08 -25.73
C ASN A 534 16.10 -14.81 -25.87
N ASP A 535 15.58 -13.75 -26.48
CA ASP A 535 16.30 -12.47 -26.58
C ASP A 535 16.50 -11.85 -25.19
N LEU A 536 15.54 -11.98 -24.28
CA LEU A 536 15.64 -11.50 -22.90
C LEU A 536 16.63 -12.34 -22.07
N ALA A 537 16.63 -13.66 -22.24
CA ALA A 537 17.57 -14.57 -21.57
C ALA A 537 19.00 -14.34 -22.06
N ALA A 538 19.19 -14.19 -23.38
CA ALA A 538 20.48 -13.89 -23.97
C ALA A 538 21.04 -12.53 -23.53
N ALA A 539 20.17 -11.50 -23.41
CA ALA A 539 20.56 -10.20 -22.86
C ALA A 539 20.96 -10.25 -21.38
N LEU A 540 20.49 -11.25 -20.64
CA LEU A 540 20.86 -11.54 -19.25
C LEU A 540 21.98 -12.59 -19.11
N GLY A 541 22.56 -13.06 -20.23
CA GLY A 541 23.67 -14.03 -20.25
C GLY A 541 23.27 -15.48 -19.97
N GLY A 542 21.99 -15.82 -20.10
CA GLY A 542 21.46 -17.18 -19.92
C GLY A 542 20.87 -17.79 -21.20
N GLU A 543 20.88 -19.11 -21.28
CA GLU A 543 20.23 -19.88 -22.35
C GLU A 543 18.99 -20.59 -21.81
N ILE A 544 17.87 -20.57 -22.54
CA ILE A 544 16.66 -21.31 -22.16
C ILE A 544 16.81 -22.75 -22.66
N ILE A 545 17.03 -23.69 -21.75
CA ILE A 545 17.05 -25.13 -22.07
C ILE A 545 15.60 -25.61 -22.12
N SER A 546 15.17 -26.09 -23.29
CA SER A 546 13.82 -26.61 -23.56
C SER A 546 13.51 -27.94 -22.90
#